data_AF-A0A2U1KSN2-F1
#
_entry.id   AF-A0A2U1KSN2-F1
#
_cell.length_a   1.000
_cell.length_b   1.000
_cell.length_c   1.000
_cell.angle_alpha   90.00
_cell.angle_beta   90.00
_cell.angle_gamma   90.00
#
_symmetry.space_group_name_H-M   'P 1'
#
loop_
_entity.id
_entity.type
_entity.pdbx_description
1 polymer ?
#
loop_
_entity_poly.entity_id
_entity_poly.type
_entity_poly.pdbx_seq_one_letter_code
_entity_poly.pdbx_strand_id
1 'polypeptide(L)'
;MGRLELFNKLAKACGSLALERQLDLYLERSIGKDKVLESDIRKVCLKLADSIKETEAFAKECDVIKGRVEAVETAKFLRDRVHKESLRLMALMISIKETKLSQREKDLFGEKLKGWLPF
;
A
#
# COMPACT_ATOMS: atom_id res chain seq x y z
N MET A 1 -21.77 41.04 14.42
CA MET A 1 -22.44 42.03 13.53
C MET A 1 -23.41 42.95 14.29
N GLY A 2 -24.48 42.45 14.93
CA GLY A 2 -25.54 43.33 15.49
C GLY A 2 -25.14 44.37 16.56
N ARG A 3 -24.10 44.14 17.38
CA ARG A 3 -23.64 45.15 18.38
C ARG A 3 -22.88 46.33 17.76
N LEU A 4 -22.17 46.09 16.66
CA LEU A 4 -21.40 47.11 15.92
C LEU A 4 -22.34 48.07 15.18
N GLU A 5 -23.40 47.54 14.58
CA GLU A 5 -24.46 48.34 13.95
C GLU A 5 -25.19 49.22 14.96
N LEU A 6 -25.42 48.71 16.18
CA LEU A 6 -26.05 49.46 17.26
C LEU A 6 -25.15 50.61 17.75
N PHE A 7 -23.84 50.35 17.89
CA PHE A 7 -22.85 51.36 18.28
C PHE A 7 -22.67 52.45 17.22
N ASN A 8 -22.65 52.09 15.94
CA ASN A 8 -22.57 53.05 14.83
C ASN A 8 -23.83 53.95 14.78
N LYS A 9 -25.01 53.37 14.98
CA LYS A 9 -26.27 54.13 15.09
C LYS A 9 -26.27 55.09 16.28
N LEU A 10 -25.73 54.67 17.44
CA LEU A 10 -25.57 55.53 18.62
C LEU A 10 -24.55 56.66 18.39
N ALA A 11 -23.40 56.38 17.78
CA ALA A 11 -22.38 57.39 17.49
C ALA A 11 -22.91 58.49 16.55
N LYS A 12 -23.62 58.09 15.49
CA LYS A 12 -24.30 59.00 14.55
C LYS A 12 -25.44 59.78 15.19
N ALA A 13 -26.26 59.13 16.02
CA ALA A 13 -27.37 59.78 16.72
C ALA A 13 -26.89 60.82 17.75
N CYS A 14 -25.71 60.61 18.35
CA CYS A 14 -25.11 61.55 19.31
C CYS A 14 -24.19 62.60 18.67
N GLY A 15 -23.97 62.58 17.34
CA GLY A 15 -23.08 63.52 16.63
C GLY A 15 -21.63 63.52 17.14
N SER A 16 -21.17 62.44 17.76
CA SER A 16 -19.89 62.39 18.47
C SER A 16 -18.78 61.82 17.60
N LEU A 17 -17.98 62.71 17.02
CA LEU A 17 -16.75 62.39 16.28
C LEU A 17 -15.76 61.54 17.07
N ALA A 18 -15.74 61.65 18.41
CA ALA A 18 -14.87 60.84 19.26
C ALA A 18 -15.31 59.36 19.30
N LEU A 19 -16.61 59.11 19.35
CA LEU A 19 -17.18 57.76 19.32
C LEU A 19 -17.02 57.10 17.95
N GLU A 20 -17.19 57.86 16.86
CA GLU A 20 -16.94 57.37 15.50
C GLU A 20 -15.48 56.94 15.32
N ARG A 21 -14.52 57.78 15.74
CA ARG A 21 -13.08 57.44 15.67
C ARG A 21 -12.71 56.21 16.49
N GLN A 22 -13.32 56.00 17.65
CA GLN A 22 -13.09 54.80 18.45
C GLN A 22 -13.65 53.54 17.79
N LEU A 23 -14.79 53.66 17.09
CA LEU A 23 -15.38 52.57 16.33
C LEU A 23 -14.49 52.16 15.16
N ASP A 24 -13.97 53.15 14.42
CA ASP A 24 -13.05 52.92 13.30
C ASP A 24 -11.79 52.19 13.76
N LEU A 25 -11.15 52.64 14.84
CA LEU A 25 -9.98 51.98 15.43
C LEU A 25 -10.28 50.54 15.89
N TYR A 26 -11.48 50.29 16.41
CA TYR A 26 -11.88 48.94 16.79
C TYR A 26 -12.05 48.02 15.56
N LEU A 27 -12.70 48.52 14.52
CA LEU A 27 -12.89 47.80 13.26
C LEU A 27 -11.55 47.50 12.59
N GLU A 28 -10.65 48.48 12.50
CA GLU A 28 -9.30 48.29 11.96
C GLU A 28 -8.53 47.19 12.71
N ARG A 29 -8.58 47.20 14.05
CA ARG A 29 -7.96 46.15 14.86
C ARG A 29 -8.59 44.78 14.64
N SER A 30 -9.91 44.71 14.50
CA SER A 30 -10.62 43.45 14.23
C SER A 30 -10.23 42.89 12.86
N ILE A 31 -10.27 43.73 11.82
CA ILE A 31 -9.86 43.36 10.45
C ILE A 31 -8.39 42.93 10.43
N GLY A 32 -7.53 43.61 11.20
CA GLY A 32 -6.12 43.22 11.35
C GLY A 32 -5.96 41.80 11.90
N LYS A 33 -6.74 41.42 12.93
CA LYS A 33 -6.74 40.07 13.49
C LYS A 33 -7.26 39.04 12.47
N ASP A 34 -8.32 39.37 11.75
CA ASP A 34 -8.89 38.48 10.74
C ASP A 34 -7.89 38.21 9.60
N LYS A 35 -7.13 39.24 9.17
CA LYS A 35 -6.06 39.07 8.17
C LYS A 35 -4.93 38.17 8.66
N VAL A 36 -4.54 38.27 9.94
CA VAL A 36 -3.52 37.38 10.52
C VAL A 36 -4.02 35.94 10.53
N LEU A 37 -5.26 35.73 10.99
CA LEU A 37 -5.89 34.42 11.00
C LEU A 37 -6.01 33.82 9.58
N GLU A 38 -6.41 34.63 8.59
CA GLU A 38 -6.48 34.21 7.19
C GLU A 38 -5.10 33.76 6.68
N SER A 39 -4.05 34.54 6.97
CA SER A 39 -2.67 34.19 6.64
C SER A 39 -2.25 32.86 7.26
N ASP A 40 -2.58 32.63 8.53
CA ASP A 40 -2.18 31.41 9.23
C ASP A 40 -2.96 30.19 8.75
N ILE A 41 -4.26 30.34 8.47
CA ILE A 41 -5.06 29.30 7.79
C ILE A 41 -4.41 28.94 6.45
N ARG A 42 -4.05 29.95 5.64
CA ARG A 42 -3.41 29.73 4.34
C ARG A 42 -2.10 28.95 4.46
N LYS A 43 -1.25 29.28 5.44
CA LYS A 43 0.00 28.55 5.72
C LYS A 43 -0.27 27.09 6.09
N VAL A 44 -1.28 26.84 6.93
CA VAL A 44 -1.67 25.48 7.33
C VAL A 44 -2.17 24.70 6.12
N CYS A 45 -3.01 25.30 5.27
CA CYS A 45 -3.51 24.66 4.05
C CYS A 45 -2.37 24.28 3.08
N LEU A 46 -1.37 25.17 2.91
CA LEU A 46 -0.21 24.87 2.08
C LEU A 46 0.60 23.69 2.63
N LYS A 47 0.91 23.70 3.93
CA LYS A 47 1.62 22.58 4.58
C LYS A 47 0.85 21.27 4.48
N LEU A 48 -0.47 21.31 4.64
CA LEU A 48 -1.32 20.12 4.49
C LEU A 48 -1.29 19.59 3.05
N ALA A 49 -1.37 20.47 2.05
CA ALA A 49 -1.29 20.07 0.66
C ALA A 49 0.05 19.41 0.32
N ASP A 50 1.16 19.94 0.85
CA ASP A 50 2.49 19.34 0.65
C ASP A 50 2.61 17.99 1.37
N SER A 51 2.09 17.88 2.61
CA SER A 51 2.06 16.61 3.34
C SER A 51 1.22 15.53 2.64
N ILE A 52 0.10 15.91 2.00
CA ILE A 52 -0.71 14.99 1.19
C ILE A 52 0.11 14.47 0.00
N LYS A 53 0.80 15.35 -0.73
CA LYS A 53 1.63 14.95 -1.87
C LYS A 53 2.75 14.00 -1.45
N GLU A 54 3.42 14.28 -0.34
CA GLU A 54 4.48 13.40 0.20
C GLU A 54 3.93 12.03 0.57
N THR A 55 2.75 11.98 1.21
CA THR A 55 2.08 10.73 1.59
C THR A 55 1.67 9.92 0.36
N GLU A 56 1.12 10.56 -0.67
CA GLU A 56 0.77 9.90 -1.93
C GLU A 56 2.00 9.36 -2.67
N ALA A 57 3.11 10.10 -2.67
CA ALA A 57 4.37 9.64 -3.26
C ALA A 57 4.90 8.40 -2.51
N PHE A 58 4.91 8.44 -1.17
CA PHE A 58 5.32 7.33 -0.34
C PHE A 58 4.45 6.08 -0.56
N ALA A 59 3.12 6.24 -0.66
CA ALA A 59 2.22 5.13 -0.94
C ALA A 59 2.55 4.43 -2.28
N LYS A 60 2.84 5.21 -3.33
CA LYS A 60 3.26 4.67 -4.63
C LYS A 60 4.57 3.88 -4.55
N GLU A 61 5.53 4.34 -3.76
CA GLU A 61 6.79 3.62 -3.52
C GLU A 61 6.53 2.29 -2.79
N CYS A 62 5.65 2.29 -1.78
CA CYS A 62 5.25 1.07 -1.08
C CYS A 62 4.61 0.05 -2.03
N ASP A 63 3.75 0.48 -2.96
CA ASP A 63 3.13 -0.41 -3.95
C ASP A 63 4.16 -1.08 -4.87
N VAL A 64 5.18 -0.34 -5.32
CA VAL A 64 6.29 -0.88 -6.12
C VAL A 64 7.09 -1.90 -5.32
N ILE A 65 7.42 -1.59 -4.06
CA ILE A 65 8.14 -2.51 -3.17
C ILE A 65 7.33 -3.78 -2.93
N LYS A 66 6.03 -3.65 -2.65
CA LYS A 66 5.11 -4.78 -2.48
C LYS A 66 5.12 -5.70 -3.70
N GLY A 67 4.96 -5.14 -4.90
CA GLY A 67 5.01 -5.92 -6.14
C GLY A 67 6.34 -6.65 -6.35
N ARG A 68 7.48 -6.03 -5.99
CA ARG A 68 8.81 -6.68 -6.04
C ARG A 68 8.93 -7.82 -5.05
N VAL A 69 8.47 -7.64 -3.82
CA VAL A 69 8.49 -8.68 -2.78
C VAL A 69 7.63 -9.87 -3.20
N GLU A 70 6.41 -9.61 -3.68
CA GLU A 70 5.52 -10.66 -4.20
C GLU A 70 6.18 -11.44 -5.34
N ALA A 71 6.85 -10.76 -6.28
CA ALA A 71 7.56 -11.41 -7.37
C ALA A 71 8.72 -12.30 -6.88
N VAL A 72 9.53 -11.81 -5.93
CA VAL A 72 10.66 -12.57 -5.35
C VAL A 72 10.19 -13.80 -4.60
N GLU A 73 9.19 -13.66 -3.73
CA GLU A 73 8.63 -14.78 -2.96
C GLU A 73 7.96 -15.81 -3.88
N THR A 74 7.23 -15.36 -4.91
CA THR A 74 6.66 -16.26 -5.92
C THR A 74 7.74 -17.03 -6.68
N ALA A 75 8.81 -16.35 -7.11
CA ALA A 75 9.92 -16.99 -7.81
C ALA A 75 10.65 -18.02 -6.92
N LYS A 76 10.83 -17.70 -5.63
CA LYS A 76 11.42 -18.63 -4.65
C LYS A 76 10.53 -19.86 -4.45
N PHE A 77 9.23 -19.65 -4.23
CA PHE A 77 8.27 -20.74 -4.08
C PHE A 77 8.25 -21.66 -5.30
N LEU A 78 8.21 -21.09 -6.52
CA LEU A 78 8.23 -21.88 -7.75
C LEU A 78 9.51 -22.69 -7.90
N ARG A 79 10.67 -22.09 -7.60
CA ARG A 79 11.97 -22.78 -7.63
C ARG A 79 12.00 -23.97 -6.68
N ASP A 80 11.59 -23.77 -5.44
CA ASP A 80 11.58 -24.82 -4.41
C ASP A 80 10.62 -25.95 -4.79
N ARG A 81 9.46 -25.59 -5.36
CA ARG A 81 8.47 -26.56 -5.85
C ARG A 81 9.01 -27.37 -7.03
N VAL A 82 9.62 -26.72 -8.03
CA VAL A 82 10.21 -27.40 -9.19
C VAL A 82 11.32 -28.35 -8.76
N HIS A 83 12.18 -27.91 -7.83
CA HIS A 83 13.25 -28.76 -7.31
C HIS A 83 12.69 -30.02 -6.63
N LYS A 84 11.69 -29.86 -5.76
CA LYS A 84 11.02 -30.98 -5.07
C LYS A 84 10.36 -31.97 -6.03
N GLU A 85 9.64 -31.46 -7.04
CA GLU A 85 8.98 -32.32 -8.03
C GLU A 85 9.99 -33.03 -8.94
N SER A 86 11.11 -32.38 -9.28
CA SER A 86 12.20 -33.00 -10.04
C SER A 86 12.78 -34.22 -9.29
N LEU A 87 13.03 -34.09 -7.99
CA LEU A 87 13.50 -35.20 -7.15
C LEU A 87 12.48 -36.35 -7.10
N ARG A 88 11.18 -36.03 -6.96
CA ARG A 88 10.10 -37.03 -6.97
C ARG A 88 10.02 -37.77 -8.30
N LEU A 89 10.12 -37.03 -9.41
CA LEU A 89 10.11 -37.61 -10.75
C LEU A 89 11.31 -38.53 -10.95
N MET A 90 12.49 -38.12 -10.51
CA MET A 90 13.71 -38.93 -10.61
C MET A 90 13.57 -40.23 -9.82
N ALA A 91 13.06 -40.17 -8.59
CA ALA A 91 12.79 -41.35 -7.76
C ALA A 91 11.80 -42.30 -8.45
N LEU A 92 10.69 -41.76 -9.00
CA LEU A 92 9.72 -42.55 -9.75
C LEU A 92 10.35 -43.23 -10.98
N MET A 93 11.18 -42.52 -11.74
CA MET A 93 11.87 -43.09 -12.91
C MET A 93 12.82 -44.22 -12.53
N ILE A 94 13.51 -44.12 -11.39
CA ILE A 94 14.36 -45.18 -10.86
C ILE A 94 13.49 -46.40 -10.53
N SER A 95 12.41 -46.23 -9.77
CA SER A 95 11.49 -47.34 -9.43
C SER A 95 10.88 -47.99 -10.67
N ILE A 96 10.54 -47.23 -11.72
CA ILE A 96 10.08 -47.78 -13.00
C ILE A 96 11.16 -48.63 -13.67
N LYS A 97 12.43 -48.20 -13.63
CA LYS A 97 13.53 -48.98 -14.19
C LYS A 97 13.77 -50.27 -13.40
N GLU A 98 13.77 -50.21 -12.08
CA GLU A 98 13.96 -51.37 -11.20
C GLU A 98 12.84 -52.40 -11.38
N THR A 99 11.58 -51.95 -11.43
CA THR A 99 10.44 -52.85 -11.68
C THR A 99 10.50 -53.50 -13.06
N LYS A 100 10.91 -52.76 -14.10
CA LYS A 100 11.14 -53.32 -15.44
C LYS A 100 12.28 -54.34 -15.47
N LEU A 101 13.37 -54.09 -14.76
CA LEU A 101 14.48 -55.04 -14.65
C LEU A 101 14.04 -56.32 -13.93
N SER A 102 13.38 -56.17 -12.78
CA SER A 102 12.84 -57.31 -12.02
C SER A 102 11.84 -58.12 -12.85
N GLN A 103 10.96 -57.47 -13.63
CA GLN A 103 10.04 -58.18 -14.51
C GLN A 103 10.79 -58.99 -15.57
N ARG A 104 11.80 -58.41 -16.23
CA ARG A 104 12.63 -59.13 -17.21
C ARG A 104 13.36 -60.32 -16.61
N GLU A 105 13.88 -60.18 -15.38
CA GLU A 105 14.52 -61.29 -14.69
C GLU A 105 13.53 -62.43 -14.39
N LYS A 106 12.31 -62.10 -13.95
CA LYS A 106 11.24 -63.08 -13.74
C LYS A 106 10.83 -63.77 -15.03
N ASP A 107 10.70 -63.02 -16.12
CA ASP A 107 10.35 -63.56 -17.43
C ASP A 107 11.43 -64.55 -17.90
N LEU A 108 12.71 -64.17 -17.81
CA LEU A 108 13.86 -65.00 -18.20
C LEU A 108 13.97 -66.26 -17.32
N PHE A 109 13.70 -66.14 -16.03
CA PHE A 109 13.63 -67.30 -15.13
C PHE A 109 12.49 -68.25 -15.49
N GLY A 110 11.30 -67.70 -15.78
CA GLY A 110 10.15 -68.48 -16.23
C GLY A 110 10.41 -69.22 -17.55
N GLU A 111 11.10 -68.61 -18.50
CA GLU A 111 11.53 -69.27 -19.74
C GLU A 111 12.48 -70.44 -19.48
N LYS A 112 13.47 -70.26 -18.59
CA LYS A 112 14.37 -71.36 -18.19
C LYS A 112 13.60 -72.52 -17.59
N LEU A 113 12.64 -72.27 -16.70
CA LEU A 113 11.82 -73.34 -16.10
C LEU A 113 11.00 -74.13 -17.13
N LYS A 114 10.45 -73.46 -18.15
CA LYS A 114 9.71 -74.14 -19.23
C LYS A 114 10.58 -75.14 -20.01
N GLY A 115 11.87 -74.85 -20.19
CA GLY A 115 12.80 -75.77 -20.84
C GLY A 115 13.20 -76.97 -19.97
N TRP A 116 12.87 -76.97 -18.68
CA TRP A 116 13.22 -78.02 -17.71
C TRP A 116 12.03 -78.92 -17.34
N LEU A 117 10.81 -78.54 -17.69
CA LEU A 117 9.64 -79.39 -17.52
C LEU A 117 9.62 -80.45 -18.64
N PRO A 118 9.61 -81.75 -18.30
CA PRO A 118 9.43 -82.80 -19.31
C PRO A 118 8.01 -82.68 -19.88
N PHE A 119 7.89 -82.73 -21.21
CA PHE A 119 6.61 -82.93 -21.89
C PHE A 119 5.93 -84.22 -21.41
#